data_AF-A0A9D1C4L8-F1
#
_entry.id   AF-A0A9D1C4L8-F1
#
_cell.length_a   1.000
_cell.length_b   1.000
_cell.length_c   1.000
_cell.angle_alpha   90.00
_cell.angle_beta   90.00
_cell.angle_gamma   90.00
#
_symmetry.space_group_name_H-M   'P 1'
#
loop_
_entity.id
_entity.type
_entity.pdbx_description
1 polymer ?
#
loop_
_entity_poly.entity_id
_entity_poly.type
_entity_poly.pdbx_seq_one_letter_code
_entity_poly.pdbx_strand_id
1 'polypeptide(L)'
;MNVDIASIGDKIELEKIYYNDIDDFIHKKKYASQLLDIIDLDKIKVSMPISKGRITPLAVGEEYILYIYTSKGIYMSRVLA
;
A
#
# COMPACT_ATOMS: atom_id res chain seq x y z
N MET A 1 -6.10 -22.65 -11.58
CA MET A 1 -6.82 -22.14 -10.40
C MET A 1 -6.33 -20.73 -10.16
N ASN A 2 -7.16 -19.71 -10.42
CA ASN A 2 -6.85 -18.36 -9.94
C ASN A 2 -7.04 -18.40 -8.43
N VAL A 3 -5.95 -18.33 -7.70
CA VAL A 3 -6.03 -18.14 -6.26
C VAL A 3 -6.26 -16.64 -6.07
N ASP A 4 -7.50 -16.25 -5.79
CA ASP A 4 -7.79 -14.89 -5.36
C ASP A 4 -7.10 -14.67 -4.02
N ILE A 5 -5.94 -14.00 -4.05
CA ILE A 5 -5.10 -13.78 -2.87
C ILE A 5 -5.71 -12.66 -2.01
N ALA A 6 -6.17 -11.58 -2.65
CA ALA A 6 -6.77 -10.42 -2.01
C ALA A 6 -8.25 -10.28 -2.39
N SER A 7 -9.04 -9.70 -1.49
CA SER A 7 -10.48 -9.44 -1.65
C SER A 7 -10.79 -7.96 -1.47
N ILE A 8 -11.80 -7.45 -2.17
CA ILE A 8 -12.28 -6.08 -1.95
C ILE A 8 -12.68 -5.92 -0.49
N GLY A 9 -12.23 -4.83 0.13
CA GLY A 9 -12.38 -4.59 1.57
C GLY A 9 -11.18 -5.00 2.41
N ASP A 10 -10.21 -5.76 1.87
CA ASP A 10 -8.99 -6.09 2.58
C ASP A 10 -8.22 -4.82 2.98
N LYS A 11 -7.67 -4.85 4.20
CA LYS A 11 -6.88 -3.72 4.72
C LYS A 11 -5.60 -3.60 3.89
N ILE A 12 -5.28 -2.35 3.53
CA ILE A 12 -4.00 -1.97 2.92
C ILE A 12 -3.23 -1.10 3.91
N GLU A 13 -1.93 -1.35 4.05
CA GLU A 13 -0.99 -0.41 4.65
C GLU A 13 0.06 -0.02 3.62
N LEU A 14 0.35 1.27 3.52
CA LEU A 14 1.39 1.81 2.65
C LEU A 14 2.48 2.44 3.51
N GLU A 15 3.74 2.15 3.22
CA GLU A 15 4.90 2.81 3.80
C GLU A 15 5.61 3.61 2.70
N LYS A 16 5.74 4.93 2.89
CA LYS A 16 6.58 5.74 1.99
C LYS A 16 8.04 5.37 2.22
N ILE A 17 8.73 5.04 1.13
CA ILE A 17 10.18 4.86 1.13
C ILE A 17 10.79 6.26 0.96
N TYR A 18 11.74 6.63 1.81
CA TYR A 18 12.69 7.67 1.45
C TYR A 18 14.06 6.98 1.32
N TYR A 19 14.98 7.58 0.58
CA TYR A 19 16.37 7.16 0.49
C TYR A 19 17.23 8.29 1.06
N ASN A 20 18.22 7.97 1.87
CA ASN A 20 19.14 8.94 2.46
C ASN A 20 20.50 8.27 2.56
N ASP A 21 21.56 9.00 2.22
CA ASP A 21 22.90 8.44 1.94
C ASP A 21 23.65 7.88 3.17
N ILE A 22 23.05 7.92 4.37
CA ILE A 22 23.78 7.77 5.64
C ILE A 22 23.25 6.65 6.54
N ASP A 23 21.98 6.24 6.43
CA ASP A 23 21.42 5.18 7.29
C ASP A 23 20.28 4.44 6.59
N ASP A 24 20.39 3.11 6.55
CA ASP A 24 19.47 2.15 5.91
C ASP A 24 18.05 2.11 6.51
N PHE A 25 17.70 3.00 7.44
CA PHE A 25 16.37 3.04 8.02
C PHE A 25 15.81 4.45 8.15
N ILE A 26 14.92 4.74 7.23
CA ILE A 26 14.31 6.04 7.02
C ILE A 26 12.94 6.09 7.66
N HIS A 27 12.56 7.28 8.14
CA HIS A 27 11.24 7.58 8.70
C HIS A 27 10.10 6.94 7.90
N LYS A 28 9.49 5.90 8.48
CA LYS A 28 8.35 5.21 7.88
C LYS A 28 7.08 6.01 8.14
N LYS A 29 6.64 6.77 7.14
CA LYS A 29 5.28 7.31 7.17
C LYS A 29 4.33 6.22 6.70
N LYS A 30 3.53 5.72 7.65
CA LYS A 30 2.49 4.72 7.42
C LYS A 30 1.18 5.41 7.02
N TYR A 31 0.49 4.80 6.07
CA TYR A 31 -0.85 5.18 5.64
C TYR A 31 -1.75 3.96 5.66
N ALA A 32 -2.90 4.07 6.33
CA ALA A 32 -3.94 3.04 6.30
C ALA A 32 -4.88 3.29 5.13
N SER A 33 -5.24 2.23 4.41
CA SER A 33 -6.15 2.27 3.27
C SER A 33 -6.92 0.93 3.18
N GLN A 34 -7.71 0.76 2.13
CA GLN A 34 -8.52 -0.42 1.87
C GLN A 34 -8.55 -0.71 0.37
N LEU A 35 -8.49 -1.98 -0.01
CA LEU A 35 -8.64 -2.41 -1.40
C LEU A 35 -10.08 -2.15 -1.86
N LEU A 36 -10.23 -1.33 -2.91
CA LEU A 36 -11.52 -0.97 -3.49
C LEU A 36 -11.81 -1.72 -4.79
N ASP A 37 -10.78 -1.98 -5.59
CA ASP A 37 -10.92 -2.69 -6.86
C ASP A 37 -9.59 -3.31 -7.32
N ILE A 38 -9.68 -4.35 -8.17
CA ILE A 38 -8.54 -4.93 -8.89
C ILE A 38 -8.79 -4.65 -10.37
N ILE A 39 -8.06 -3.69 -10.92
CA ILE A 39 -8.29 -3.17 -12.28
C ILE A 39 -7.64 -4.10 -13.31
N ASP A 40 -6.42 -4.56 -13.02
CA ASP A 40 -5.63 -5.43 -13.88
C ASP A 40 -4.62 -6.23 -13.02
N LEU A 41 -3.80 -7.08 -13.65
CA LEU A 41 -2.76 -7.88 -13.01
C LEU A 41 -1.74 -7.04 -12.22
N ASP A 42 -1.48 -5.80 -12.63
CA ASP A 42 -0.49 -4.90 -12.04
C ASP A 42 -1.09 -3.64 -11.39
N LYS A 43 -2.43 -3.52 -11.38
CA LYS A 43 -3.12 -2.29 -10.95
C LYS A 43 -4.28 -2.60 -10.02
N ILE A 44 -4.24 -1.95 -8.87
CA ILE A 44 -5.31 -1.96 -7.87
C ILE A 44 -5.80 -0.55 -7.60
N LYS A 45 -7.05 -0.43 -7.18
CA LYS A 45 -7.62 0.79 -6.65
C LYS A 45 -7.73 0.67 -5.14
N VAL A 46 -7.25 1.68 -4.43
CA VAL A 46 -7.34 1.74 -2.96
C VAL A 46 -8.07 3.00 -2.52
N SER A 47 -8.64 2.99 -1.31
CA SER A 47 -9.26 4.18 -0.72
C SER A 47 -8.22 5.26 -0.45
N MET A 48 -8.64 6.54 -0.46
CA MET A 48 -7.72 7.63 -0.10
C MET A 48 -7.10 7.33 1.27
N PRO A 49 -5.76 7.25 1.38
CA PRO A 49 -5.15 6.76 2.60
C PRO A 49 -5.33 7.73 3.77
N ILE A 50 -5.33 7.20 4.98
CA ILE A 50 -5.43 7.96 6.22
C ILE A 50 -4.09 7.87 6.95
N SER A 51 -3.58 9.02 7.38
CA SER A 51 -2.40 9.11 8.24
C SER A 51 -2.68 10.10 9.36
N LYS A 52 -2.41 9.71 10.61
CA LYS A 52 -2.66 10.54 11.82
C LYS A 52 -4.10 11.11 11.87
N GLY A 53 -5.09 10.28 11.53
CA GLY A 53 -6.52 10.65 11.56
C GLY A 53 -6.97 11.60 10.44
N ARG A 54 -6.15 11.84 9.42
CA ARG A 54 -6.49 12.72 8.29
C ARG A 54 -6.34 11.98 6.96
N ILE A 55 -7.27 12.22 6.05
CA ILE A 55 -7.14 11.79 4.66
C ILE A 55 -5.89 12.47 4.08
N THR A 56 -4.99 11.67 3.54
CA THR A 56 -3.70 12.10 2.98
C THR A 56 -3.54 11.45 1.60
N PRO A 57 -3.59 12.25 0.52
CA PRO A 57 -3.29 11.75 -0.82
C PRO A 57 -1.87 11.18 -0.90
N LEU A 58 -1.70 10.13 -1.71
CA LEU A 58 -0.37 9.69 -2.14
C LEU A 58 0.15 10.68 -3.19
N ALA A 59 1.47 10.86 -3.22
CA ALA A 59 2.09 11.66 -4.26
C ALA A 59 2.27 10.80 -5.51
N VAL A 60 1.76 11.28 -6.63
CA VAL A 60 1.80 10.56 -7.92
C VAL A 60 3.25 10.34 -8.34
N GLY A 61 3.56 9.11 -8.78
CA GLY A 61 4.89 8.73 -9.24
C GLY A 61 5.89 8.44 -8.12
N GLU A 62 5.47 8.40 -6.87
CA GLU A 62 6.34 8.02 -5.74
C GLU A 62 6.20 6.54 -5.40
N GLU A 63 7.29 5.94 -4.93
CA GLU A 63 7.31 4.53 -4.53
C GLU A 63 6.88 4.31 -3.08
N TYR A 64 6.16 3.22 -2.88
CA TYR A 64 5.69 2.78 -1.57
C TYR A 64 5.91 1.28 -1.41
N ILE A 65 6.08 0.83 -0.16
CA ILE A 65 5.85 -0.57 0.18
C ILE A 65 4.39 -0.73 0.56
N LEU A 66 3.68 -1.60 -0.16
CA LEU A 66 2.29 -1.95 0.09
C LEU A 66 2.21 -3.29 0.81
N TYR A 67 1.41 -3.34 1.86
CA TYR A 67 1.02 -4.54 2.59
C TYR A 67 -0.47 -4.79 2.41
N ILE A 68 -0.84 -6.00 1.95
CA ILE A 68 -2.22 -6.45 1.86
C ILE A 68 -2.48 -7.46 2.97
N TYR A 69 -3.42 -7.14 3.86
CA TYR A 69 -3.85 -8.02 4.94
C TYR A 69 -5.07 -8.80 4.48
N THR A 70 -4.83 -10.06 4.09
CA THR A 70 -5.86 -10.96 3.53
C THR A 70 -6.22 -12.02 4.57
N SER A 71 -7.28 -12.80 4.31
CA SER A 71 -7.60 -14.00 5.10
C SER A 71 -6.54 -15.10 5.03
N LYS A 72 -5.66 -15.06 4.01
CA LYS A 72 -4.60 -16.04 3.76
C LYS A 72 -3.24 -15.61 4.32
N GLY A 73 -3.13 -14.40 4.86
CA GLY A 73 -1.90 -13.84 5.39
C GLY A 73 -1.60 -12.44 4.89
N ILE A 74 -0.37 -11.98 5.16
CA ILE A 74 0.11 -10.66 4.77
C ILE A 74 1.03 -10.80 3.56
N TYR A 75 0.70 -10.08 2.50
CA TYR A 75 1.51 -10.01 1.28
C TYR A 75 2.11 -8.62 1.15
N MET A 76 3.35 -8.54 0.65
CA MET A 76 4.09 -7.28 0.49
C MET A 76 4.53 -7.13 -0.97
N SER A 77 4.43 -5.91 -1.49
CA SER A 77 5.01 -5.54 -2.79
C SER A 77 5.49 -4.10 -2.78
N ARG A 78 6.44 -3.76 -3.66
CA ARG A 78 6.76 -2.37 -3.99
C ARG A 78 5.81 -1.88 -5.09
N VAL A 79 5.23 -0.70 -4.91
CA VAL A 79 4.23 -0.14 -5.81
C VAL A 79 4.52 1.33 -6.12
N LEU A 80 4.04 1.79 -7.27
CA LEU A 80 4.05 3.18 -7.70
C LEU A 80 2.63 3.75 -7.54
N ALA A 81 2.50 4.96 -6.98
CA ALA A 81 1.21 5.64 -6.83
C ALA A 81 0.78 6.43 -8.07
#